data_AF-A0ABC9YV40-F1
#
_entry.id   AF-A0ABC9YV40-F1
#
_cell.length_a   1.000
_cell.length_b   1.000
_cell.length_c   1.000
_cell.angle_alpha   90.00
_cell.angle_beta   90.00
_cell.angle_gamma   90.00
#
_symmetry.space_group_name_H-M   'P 1'
#
loop_
_entity.id
_entity.type
_entity.pdbx_description
1 polymer ?
#
loop_
_entity_poly.entity_id
_entity_poly.type
_entity_poly.pdbx_seq_one_letter_code
_entity_poly.pdbx_strand_id
1 'polypeptide(L)'
;MHHGIGLDRFNSLSRLRAIHALYECCCNVTWAQKLADGRPYPGYAALQTAAAAELHALSAVDLERVFDSFVREQVSGRTVEELIPVVRARIHELLGPEEGYPDY
;
A
#
# COMPACT_ATOMS: atom_id res chain seq x y z
N MET A 1 0.58 -14.98 -1.77
CA MET A 1 0.03 -13.66 -1.41
C MET A 1 -0.49 -13.75 0.01
N HIS A 2 -0.03 -12.88 0.92
CA HIS A 2 -0.57 -12.82 2.28
C HIS A 2 -1.83 -11.96 2.25
N HIS A 3 -3.01 -12.58 2.22
CA HIS A 3 -4.27 -11.86 2.39
C HIS A 3 -4.66 -11.89 3.86
N GLY A 4 -5.11 -10.77 4.42
CA GLY A 4 -5.67 -10.76 5.76
C GLY A 4 -4.67 -10.83 6.91
N ILE A 5 -3.50 -10.18 6.82
CA ILE A 5 -2.56 -10.19 7.95
C ILE A 5 -3.05 -9.39 9.16
N GLY A 6 -3.95 -8.42 8.97
CA GLY A 6 -4.41 -7.48 9.99
C GLY A 6 -3.41 -6.36 10.27
N LEU A 7 -3.92 -5.20 10.72
CA LEU A 7 -3.08 -4.02 11.00
C LEU A 7 -2.12 -4.23 12.18
N ASP A 8 -2.56 -4.89 13.26
CA ASP A 8 -1.69 -5.16 14.42
C ASP A 8 -0.48 -6.04 14.05
N ARG A 9 -0.72 -7.07 13.24
CA ARG A 9 0.35 -7.92 12.73
C ARG A 9 1.25 -7.12 11.81
N PHE A 10 0.69 -6.32 10.90
CA PHE A 10 1.47 -5.44 10.02
C PHE A 10 2.37 -4.49 10.79
N ASN A 11 1.87 -3.86 11.85
CA ASN A 11 2.64 -3.01 12.76
C ASN A 11 3.78 -3.77 13.45
N SER A 12 3.57 -5.05 13.75
CA SER A 12 4.54 -5.93 14.40
C SER A 12 5.54 -6.61 13.45
N LEU A 13 5.35 -6.51 12.12
CA LEU A 13 6.26 -7.12 11.15
C LEU A 13 7.67 -6.50 11.22
N SER A 14 8.69 -7.30 10.97
CA SER A 14 10.03 -6.77 10.67
C SER A 14 9.97 -5.79 9.49
N ARG A 15 10.79 -4.74 9.50
CA ARG A 15 10.88 -3.74 8.42
C ARG A 15 10.90 -4.37 7.02
N LEU A 16 11.74 -5.37 6.79
CA LEU A 16 11.87 -6.04 5.49
C LEU A 16 10.55 -6.70 5.02
N ARG A 17 9.84 -7.37 5.93
CA ARG A 17 8.55 -8.02 5.63
C ARG A 17 7.45 -7.00 5.34
N ALA A 18 7.44 -5.87 6.05
CA ALA A 18 6.49 -4.79 5.77
C ALA A 18 6.78 -4.13 4.42
N ILE A 19 8.05 -3.86 4.12
CA ILE A 19 8.46 -3.34 2.79
C ILE A 19 8.02 -4.30 1.70
N HIS A 20 8.25 -5.61 1.85
CA HIS A 20 7.85 -6.59 0.84
C HIS A 20 6.34 -6.60 0.63
N ALA A 21 5.57 -6.64 1.72
CA ALA A 21 4.11 -6.62 1.66
C ALA A 21 3.56 -5.36 0.96
N LEU A 22 4.14 -4.19 1.26
CA LEU A 22 3.77 -2.92 0.63
C LEU A 22 4.23 -2.84 -0.83
N TYR A 23 5.39 -3.39 -1.14
CA TYR A 23 5.90 -3.43 -2.51
C TYR A 23 4.96 -4.21 -3.43
N GLU A 24 4.34 -5.29 -2.95
CA GLU A 24 3.30 -6.03 -3.67
C GLU A 24 2.05 -5.18 -3.99
N CYS A 25 1.81 -4.08 -3.25
CA CYS A 25 0.65 -3.20 -3.47
C CYS A 25 0.88 -2.08 -4.50
N CYS A 26 2.11 -1.58 -4.66
CA CYS A 26 2.40 -0.38 -5.45
C CYS A 26 3.60 -0.54 -6.41
N CYS A 27 4.32 -1.68 -6.38
CA CYS A 27 5.53 -1.94 -7.17
C CYS A 27 6.63 -0.85 -7.02
N ASN A 28 6.64 -0.11 -5.91
CA ASN A 28 7.60 0.95 -5.64
C ASN A 28 8.27 0.77 -4.28
N VAL A 29 9.60 0.61 -4.29
CA VAL A 29 10.39 0.36 -3.07
C VAL A 29 10.50 1.60 -2.19
N THR A 30 10.65 2.80 -2.77
CA THR A 30 10.77 4.06 -2.01
C THR A 30 9.51 4.32 -1.21
N TRP A 31 8.35 4.21 -1.85
CA TRP A 31 7.04 4.32 -1.21
C TRP A 31 6.86 3.26 -0.11
N ALA A 32 7.20 2.00 -0.40
CA ALA A 32 7.07 0.91 0.57
C ALA A 32 7.98 1.10 1.80
N GLN A 33 9.19 1.63 1.62
CA GLN A 33 10.10 1.96 2.72
C GLN A 33 9.54 3.06 3.61
N LYS A 34 9.02 4.15 3.01
CA LYS A 34 8.44 5.27 3.76
C LYS A 34 7.28 4.82 4.65
N LEU A 35 6.38 4.00 4.11
CA LEU A 35 5.27 3.46 4.90
C LEU A 35 5.74 2.46 5.95
N ALA A 36 6.71 1.60 5.63
CA ALA A 36 7.24 0.66 6.62
C ALA A 36 7.94 1.37 7.79
N ASP A 37 8.56 2.52 7.53
CA ASP A 37 9.26 3.36 8.51
C ASP A 37 8.31 4.27 9.29
N GLY A 38 7.10 4.53 8.78
CA GLY A 38 6.05 5.30 9.46
C GLY A 38 5.21 4.53 10.48
N ARG A 39 5.45 3.22 10.63
CA ARG A 39 4.78 2.37 11.62
C ARG A 39 5.23 2.73 13.05
N PRO A 40 4.37 2.52 14.07
CA PRO A 40 3.04 1.90 14.00
C PRO A 40 1.93 2.87 13.58
N TYR A 41 0.96 2.37 12.82
CA TYR A 41 -0.24 3.13 12.46
C TYR A 41 -1.40 2.82 13.41
N PRO A 42 -2.17 3.83 13.87
CA PRO A 42 -3.27 3.63 14.81
C PRO A 42 -4.54 3.05 14.21
N GLY A 43 -4.64 2.96 12.87
CA GLY A 43 -5.83 2.47 12.18
C GLY A 43 -5.65 2.43 10.66
N TYR A 44 -6.59 1.79 9.97
CA TYR A 44 -6.58 1.67 8.51
C TYR A 44 -6.61 3.04 7.82
N ALA A 45 -7.38 3.99 8.38
CA ALA A 45 -7.46 5.35 7.87
C ALA A 45 -6.11 6.08 7.93
N ALA A 46 -5.34 5.91 9.01
CA ALA A 46 -4.02 6.54 9.15
C ALA A 46 -3.02 5.99 8.13
N LEU A 47 -3.01 4.67 7.93
CA LEU A 47 -2.19 4.02 6.92
C LEU A 47 -2.59 4.48 5.50
N GLN A 48 -3.88 4.53 5.19
CA GLN A 48 -4.38 4.95 3.88
C GLN A 48 -4.10 6.44 3.59
N THR A 49 -4.14 7.29 4.61
CA THR A 49 -3.75 8.70 4.48
C THR A 49 -2.25 8.82 4.22
N ALA A 50 -1.41 8.08 4.97
CA ALA A 50 0.03 8.06 4.73
C ALA A 50 0.37 7.52 3.34
N ALA A 51 -0.29 6.44 2.91
CA ALA A 51 -0.16 5.87 1.57
C ALA A 51 -0.40 6.90 0.46
N ALA A 52 -1.51 7.64 0.55
CA ALA A 52 -1.86 8.67 -0.42
C ALA A 52 -0.88 9.85 -0.39
N ALA A 53 -0.47 10.30 0.79
CA ALA A 53 0.50 11.37 0.94
C ALA A 53 1.86 11.01 0.30
N GLU A 54 2.34 9.79 0.52
CA GLU A 54 3.59 9.33 -0.07
C GLU A 54 3.50 9.14 -1.60
N LEU A 55 2.33 8.77 -2.14
CA LEU A 55 2.10 8.76 -3.59
C LEU A 55 2.21 10.16 -4.20
N HIS A 56 1.65 11.18 -3.55
CA HIS A 56 1.82 12.57 -3.98
C HIS A 56 3.25 13.09 -3.84
N ALA A 57 4.04 12.52 -2.92
CA ALA A 57 5.44 12.88 -2.71
C ALA A 57 6.41 12.17 -3.68
N LEU A 58 5.96 11.16 -4.43
CA LEU A 58 6.79 10.46 -5.40
C LEU A 58 7.24 11.38 -6.53
N SER A 59 8.44 11.11 -7.04
CA SER A 59 8.95 11.79 -8.23
C SER A 59 8.19 11.35 -9.48
N ALA A 60 8.15 12.18 -10.51
CA ALA A 60 7.54 11.83 -11.79
C ALA A 60 8.13 10.55 -12.41
N VAL A 61 9.43 10.31 -12.22
CA VAL A 61 10.13 9.10 -12.70
C VAL A 61 9.65 7.86 -11.96
N ASP A 62 9.45 7.97 -10.66
CA ASP A 62 8.94 6.86 -9.84
C ASP A 62 7.46 6.59 -10.14
N LEU A 63 6.66 7.64 -10.39
CA LEU A 63 5.27 7.51 -10.80
C LEU A 63 5.14 6.81 -12.15
N GLU A 64 5.97 7.16 -13.15
CA GLU A 64 5.99 6.45 -14.44
C GLU A 64 6.28 4.95 -14.29
N ARG A 65 7.24 4.56 -13.44
CA ARG A 65 7.52 3.14 -13.16
C ARG A 65 6.35 2.43 -12.49
N VAL A 66 5.65 3.14 -11.61
CA VAL A 66 4.43 2.63 -10.99
C VAL A 66 3.38 2.39 -12.07
N PHE A 67 3.07 3.39 -12.90
CA PHE A 67 2.11 3.25 -14.01
C PHE A 67 2.46 2.12 -14.98
N ASP A 68 3.73 1.96 -15.33
CA ASP A 68 4.18 0.88 -16.20
C ASP A 68 4.01 -0.51 -15.55
N SER A 69 4.10 -0.59 -14.22
CA SER A 69 3.81 -1.83 -13.48
C SER A 69 2.32 -2.15 -13.46
N PHE A 70 1.47 -1.11 -13.54
CA PHE A 70 0.01 -1.18 -13.56
C PHE A 70 -0.58 -1.27 -14.98
N VAL A 71 0.22 -1.60 -16.02
CA VAL A 71 -0.20 -1.67 -17.44
C VAL A 71 -1.45 -2.52 -17.74
N ARG A 72 -1.87 -3.39 -16.82
CA ARG A 72 -3.11 -4.19 -16.95
C ARG A 72 -4.33 -3.61 -16.23
N GLU A 73 -4.16 -2.60 -15.39
CA GLU A 73 -5.23 -1.93 -14.68
C GLU A 73 -5.60 -0.64 -15.43
N GLN A 74 -6.89 -0.30 -15.49
CA GLN A 74 -7.47 0.75 -16.36
C GLN A 74 -7.13 2.18 -15.91
N VAL A 75 -5.85 2.48 -15.67
CA VAL A 75 -5.34 3.81 -15.32
C VAL A 75 -5.11 4.59 -16.61
N SER A 76 -6.19 5.07 -17.22
CA SER A 76 -6.15 5.74 -18.53
C SER A 76 -5.55 7.15 -18.47
N GLY A 77 -5.61 7.82 -17.31
CA GLY A 77 -5.11 9.18 -17.11
C GLY A 77 -3.68 9.28 -16.60
N ARG A 78 -3.08 8.18 -16.11
CA ARG A 78 -1.75 8.15 -15.48
C ARG A 78 -1.59 9.27 -14.44
N THR A 79 -2.60 9.43 -13.58
CA THR A 79 -2.59 10.44 -12.50
C THR A 79 -2.47 9.77 -11.13
N VAL A 80 -1.97 10.53 -10.15
CA VAL A 80 -1.88 10.04 -8.75
C VAL A 80 -3.28 9.77 -8.20
N GLU A 81 -4.25 10.57 -8.60
CA GLU A 81 -5.66 10.47 -8.22
C GLU A 81 -6.28 9.14 -8.66
N GLU A 82 -5.85 8.59 -9.81
CA GLU A 82 -6.26 7.25 -10.26
C GLU A 82 -5.52 6.12 -9.53
N LEU A 83 -4.28 6.34 -9.10
CA LEU A 83 -3.50 5.35 -8.33
C LEU A 83 -3.98 5.19 -6.89
N ILE A 84 -4.41 6.27 -6.25
CA ILE A 84 -4.85 6.26 -4.84
C ILE A 84 -5.92 5.18 -4.57
N PRO A 85 -7.04 5.10 -5.31
CA PRO A 85 -8.06 4.08 -5.05
C PRO A 85 -7.55 2.66 -5.31
N VAL A 86 -6.68 2.46 -6.32
CA VAL A 86 -6.05 1.16 -6.63
C VAL A 86 -5.17 0.69 -5.47
N VAL A 87 -4.24 1.54 -5.04
CA VAL A 87 -3.32 1.23 -3.93
C VAL A 87 -4.09 1.03 -2.62
N ARG A 88 -5.14 1.82 -2.36
CA ARG A 88 -6.02 1.62 -1.21
C ARG A 88 -6.71 0.26 -1.22
N ALA A 89 -7.24 -0.17 -2.37
CA ALA A 89 -7.85 -1.49 -2.51
C ALA A 89 -6.82 -2.60 -2.24
N ARG A 90 -5.60 -2.48 -2.77
CA ARG A 90 -4.51 -3.45 -2.53
C ARG A 90 -4.07 -3.51 -1.07
N ILE A 91 -3.96 -2.37 -0.39
CA ILE A 91 -3.67 -2.31 1.05
C ILE A 91 -4.80 -2.98 1.84
N HIS A 92 -6.06 -2.73 1.47
CA HIS A 92 -7.20 -3.36 2.12
C HIS A 92 -7.20 -4.88 1.93
N GLU A 93 -6.90 -5.39 0.72
CA GLU A 93 -6.74 -6.84 0.47
C GLU A 93 -5.58 -7.44 1.27
N LEU A 94 -4.45 -6.73 1.34
CA LEU A 94 -3.27 -7.15 2.12
C LEU A 94 -3.61 -7.30 3.60
N LEU A 95 -4.23 -6.28 4.20
CA LEU A 95 -4.59 -6.28 5.61
C LEU A 95 -5.80 -7.14 5.92
N GLY A 96 -6.72 -7.32 4.98
CA GLY A 96 -8.03 -7.92 5.20
C GLY A 96 -8.97 -7.02 6.01
N PRO A 97 -10.17 -7.52 6.37
CA PRO A 97 -11.15 -6.75 7.14
C PRO A 97 -10.57 -6.31 8.50
N GLU A 98 -10.89 -5.09 8.92
CA GLU A 98 -10.43 -4.51 10.19
C GLU A 98 -10.90 -5.31 11.41
N GLU A 99 -12.07 -5.95 11.32
CA GLU A 99 -12.62 -6.84 12.35
C GLU A 99 -12.03 -8.27 12.33
N GLY A 100 -11.14 -8.58 11.37
CA GLY A 100 -10.66 -9.94 11.10
C GLY A 100 -11.66 -10.78 10.29
N TYR A 101 -11.20 -11.85 9.66
CA TYR A 101 -12.11 -12.82 9.07
C TYR A 101 -12.83 -13.56 10.20
N PRO A 102 -14.16 -13.75 10.15
CA PRO A 102 -14.86 -14.53 11.16
C PRO A 102 -14.22 -15.93 11.24
N ASP A 103 -13.82 -16.35 12.44
CA ASP A 103 -13.45 -17.74 12.73
C ASP A 103 -14.68 -18.60 12.40
N TYR A 104 -14.60 -19.39 11.33
CA TYR A 104 -15.61 -20.37 10.93
C TYR A 104 -15.14 -21.78 11.29
#